data_AF-A0A7C4PWT4-F1
#
_entry.id   AF-A0A7C4PWT4-F1
#
_cell.length_a   1.000
_cell.length_b   1.000
_cell.length_c   1.000
_cell.angle_alpha   90.00
_cell.angle_beta   90.00
_cell.angle_gamma   90.00
#
_symmetry.space_group_name_H-M   'P 1'
#
loop_
_entity.id
_entity.type
_entity.pdbx_description
1 polymer ?
#
loop_
_entity_poly.entity_id
_entity_poly.type
_entity_poly.pdbx_seq_one_letter_code
_entity_poly.pdbx_strand_id
1 'polypeptide(L)' 'MPSVKISFFGPVRRPWPETSRTVEVPAGCRLGELLARLGYTDEEARRLALVVGGRRRETDFSLSDGDEVRVVLLAGGG' A
#
# COMPACT_ATOMS: atom_id res chain seq x y z
N MET A 1 2.26 5.67 17.25
CA MET A 1 1.57 5.28 16.00
C MET A 1 2.58 5.42 14.89
N PRO A 2 2.95 4.34 14.18
CA PRO A 2 3.85 4.44 13.04
C PRO A 2 3.35 5.42 11.97
N SER A 3 4.25 6.21 11.43
CA SER A 3 4.05 7.11 10.30
C SER A 3 4.58 6.44 9.03
N VAL A 4 3.69 6.16 8.09
CA VAL A 4 4.00 5.40 6.87
C VAL A 4 3.67 6.26 5.66
N LYS A 5 4.60 6.33 4.70
CA LYS A 5 4.36 7.03 3.44
C LYS A 5 3.83 6.05 2.40
N ILE A 6 2.62 6.30 1.90
CA ILE A 6 2.04 5.53 0.81
C ILE A 6 2.15 6.31 -0.51
N SER A 7 2.51 5.63 -1.59
CA SER A 7 2.63 6.19 -2.94
C SER A 7 1.95 5.26 -3.96
N PHE A 8 1.16 5.82 -4.87
CA PHE A 8 0.41 5.09 -5.89
C PHE A 8 1.03 5.31 -7.28
N PHE A 9 1.32 4.22 -8.00
CA PHE A 9 1.96 4.26 -9.31
C PHE A 9 1.15 3.52 -10.38
N GLY A 10 0.92 4.20 -11.50
CA GLY A 10 0.12 3.67 -12.62
C GLY A 10 -1.38 3.93 -12.43
N PRO A 11 -2.24 3.26 -13.21
CA PRO A 11 -3.70 3.45 -13.20
C PRO A 11 -4.36 2.75 -12.00
N VAL A 12 -3.83 2.96 -10.80
CA VAL A 12 -4.41 2.48 -9.54
C VAL A 12 -5.46 3.45 -9.06
N ARG A 13 -6.56 2.93 -8.50
CA ARG A 13 -7.52 3.74 -7.73
C ARG A 13 -6.76 4.50 -6.65
N ARG A 14 -7.04 5.78 -6.45
CA ARG A 14 -6.41 6.59 -5.40
C ARG A 14 -7.48 7.08 -4.42
N PRO A 15 -7.26 6.98 -3.10
CA PRO A 15 -8.18 7.54 -2.10
C PRO A 15 -8.17 9.07 -2.07
N TRP A 16 -7.14 9.70 -2.63
CA TRP A 16 -6.92 11.15 -2.63
C TRP A 16 -6.42 11.64 -4.00
N PRO A 17 -6.49 12.95 -4.31
CA PRO A 17 -5.96 13.52 -5.54
C PRO A 17 -4.43 13.38 -5.68
N GLU A 18 -3.70 13.38 -4.57
CA GLU A 18 -2.24 13.26 -4.55
C GLU A 18 -1.78 11.84 -4.89
N THR A 19 -0.57 11.73 -5.44
CA THR A 19 0.04 10.43 -5.75
C THR A 19 0.71 9.79 -4.54
N SER A 20 0.95 10.55 -3.48
CA SER A 20 1.51 10.03 -2.23
C SER A 20 1.01 10.82 -1.03
N ARG A 21 0.93 10.14 0.12
CA ARG A 21 0.58 10.76 1.40
C ARG A 21 1.22 10.01 2.55
N THR A 22 1.58 10.72 3.60
CA THR A 22 1.95 10.10 4.89
C THR A 22 0.70 9.89 5.73
N VAL A 23 0.54 8.68 6.26
CA VAL A 23 -0.58 8.28 7.10
C VAL A 23 -0.08 7.66 8.40
N GLU A 24 -0.81 7.92 9.48
CA GLU A 24 -0.57 7.26 10.75
C GLU A 24 -1.36 5.95 10.81
N VAL A 25 -0.68 4.88 11.22
CA VAL A 25 -1.28 3.55 11.38
C VAL A 25 -1.12 3.06 12.82
N PRO A 26 -1.96 2.10 13.27
CA PRO A 26 -1.73 1.39 14.53
C PRO A 26 -0.40 0.64 14.50
N ALA A 27 0.23 0.47 15.67
CA ALA A 27 1.43 -0.37 15.77
C ALA A 27 1.09 -1.82 15.39
N GLY A 28 1.94 -2.44 14.56
CA GLY A 28 1.71 -3.80 14.05
C GLY A 28 0.69 -3.88 12.90
N CYS A 29 0.18 -2.74 12.41
CA CYS A 29 -0.75 -2.71 11.28
C CYS A 29 -0.16 -3.43 10.06
N ARG A 30 -0.95 -4.31 9.47
CA ARG A 30 -0.54 -5.07 8.28
C ARG A 30 -0.85 -4.31 7.00
N LEU A 31 -0.11 -4.59 5.94
CA LEU A 31 -0.36 -4.00 4.62
C LEU A 31 -1.80 -4.18 4.14
N GLY A 32 -2.40 -5.36 4.34
CA GLY A 32 -3.78 -5.63 3.97
C GLY A 32 -4.79 -4.77 4.75
N GLU A 33 -4.54 -4.55 6.04
CA GLU A 33 -5.39 -3.69 6.88
C GLU A 33 -5.29 -2.22 6.44
N LEU A 34 -4.09 -1.76 6.08
CA LEU A 34 -3.90 -0.44 5.50
C LEU A 34 -4.70 -0.30 4.19
N LEU A 35 -4.62 -1.27 3.29
CA LEU A 35 -5.38 -1.24 2.04
C LEU A 35 -6.90 -1.23 2.28
N ALA A 36 -7.39 -2.06 3.19
CA ALA A 36 -8.82 -2.08 3.55
C ALA A 36 -9.29 -0.72 4.09
N ARG A 37 -8.48 -0.06 4.93
CA ARG A 37 -8.74 1.31 5.43
C ARG A 37 -8.78 2.36 4.31
N LEU A 38 -8.07 2.12 3.20
CA LEU A 38 -8.10 2.96 2.00
C LEU A 38 -9.20 2.56 1.01
N GLY A 39 -10.08 1.64 1.44
CA GLY A 39 -11.24 1.17 0.70
C GLY A 39 -10.94 0.14 -0.38
N TYR A 40 -9.76 -0.51 -0.37
CA TYR A 40 -9.50 -1.61 -1.29
C TYR A 40 -10.14 -2.89 -0.78
N THR A 41 -10.74 -3.62 -1.69
CA THR A 41 -11.20 -4.99 -1.45
C THR A 41 -10.03 -5.98 -1.54
N ASP A 42 -10.21 -7.17 -0.96
CA ASP A 42 -9.24 -8.26 -1.10
C ASP A 42 -8.99 -8.64 -2.55
N GLU A 43 -10.01 -8.54 -3.41
CA GLU A 43 -9.89 -8.83 -4.83
C GLU A 43 -9.01 -7.80 -5.55
N GLU A 44 -9.21 -6.50 -5.29
CA GLU A 44 -8.35 -5.45 -5.82
C GLU A 44 -6.92 -5.61 -5.31
N ALA A 45 -6.74 -5.88 -4.00
CA ALA A 45 -5.42 -6.02 -3.38
C ALA A 45 -4.57 -7.12 -4.03
N ARG A 46 -5.18 -8.24 -4.46
CA ARG A 46 -4.49 -9.33 -5.19
C ARG A 46 -3.93 -8.90 -6.54
N ARG A 47 -4.51 -7.85 -7.15
CA ARG A 47 -4.06 -7.30 -8.44
C ARG A 47 -2.97 -6.23 -8.25
N LEU A 48 -2.55 -5.96 -7.01
CA LEU A 48 -1.53 -4.97 -6.69
C LEU A 48 -0.20 -5.64 -6.34
N ALA A 49 0.89 -4.99 -6.74
CA ALA A 49 2.20 -5.17 -6.14
C ALA A 49 2.38 -4.14 -5.03
N LEU A 50 2.64 -4.62 -3.82
CA LEU A 50 2.98 -3.81 -2.65
C LEU A 50 4.48 -3.89 -2.44
N VAL A 51 5.17 -2.75 -2.53
CA VAL A 51 6.63 -2.69 -2.39
C VAL A 51 6.98 -1.87 -1.17
N VAL A 52 7.76 -2.47 -0.26
CA VAL A 52 8.28 -1.82 0.95
C VAL A 52 9.79 -2.02 0.99
N GLY A 53 10.55 -0.93 1.14
CA GLY A 53 12.02 -0.98 1.12
C GLY A 53 12.58 -1.57 -0.18
N GLY A 54 11.92 -1.31 -1.31
CA GLY A 54 12.33 -1.80 -2.63
C GLY A 54 12.05 -3.29 -2.90
N ARG A 55 11.42 -4.01 -1.96
CA ARG A 55 11.04 -5.43 -2.15
C ARG A 55 9.54 -5.60 -2.12
N ARG A 56 9.02 -6.51 -2.96
CA ARG A 56 7.61 -6.90 -2.92
C ARG A 56 7.30 -7.57 -1.57
N ARG A 57 6.17 -7.20 -0.98
CA ARG A 57 5.63 -7.75 0.27
C ARG A 57 4.22 -8.25 0.07
N GLU A 58 3.85 -9.20 0.93
CA GLU A 58 2.51 -9.74 1.02
C GLU A 58 1.65 -8.88 1.96
N THR A 59 0.33 -9.08 1.92
CA THR A 59 -0.63 -8.29 2.70
C THR A 59 -0.53 -8.54 4.21
N ASP A 60 0.13 -9.63 4.64
CA ASP A 60 0.36 -9.97 6.04
C ASP A 60 1.57 -9.25 6.66
N PHE A 61 2.41 -8.59 5.85
CA PHE A 61 3.58 -7.86 6.31
C PHE A 61 3.19 -6.72 7.25
N SER A 62 3.82 -6.68 8.43
CA SER A 62 3.63 -5.63 9.43
C SER A 62 4.45 -4.38 9.10
N LEU A 63 3.77 -3.24 9.08
CA LEU A 63 4.35 -1.93 8.84
C LEU A 63 5.09 -1.40 10.08
N SER A 64 6.23 -0.77 9.82
CA SER A 64 7.06 -0.08 10.80
C SER A 64 7.06 1.43 10.57
N ASP A 65 7.48 2.18 11.59
CA ASP A 65 7.60 3.63 11.48
C ASP A 65 8.64 4.00 10.42
N GLY A 66 8.29 4.96 9.56
CA GLY A 66 9.14 5.40 8.44
C GLY A 66 9.07 4.52 7.19
N ASP A 67 8.27 3.44 7.18
CA ASP A 67 8.12 2.62 5.98
C ASP A 67 7.56 3.43 4.81
N GLU A 68 8.12 3.17 3.61
CA GLU A 68 7.57 3.65 2.35
C GLU A 68 6.88 2.51 1.59
N VAL A 69 5.57 2.61 1.45
CA VAL A 69 4.72 1.66 0.73
C VAL A 69 4.44 2.19 -0.67
N ARG A 70 4.84 1.43 -1.69
CA ARG A 70 4.47 1.71 -3.09
C ARG A 70 3.40 0.72 -3.52
N VAL A 71 2.28 1.24 -3.97
CA VAL A 71 1.15 0.48 -4.50
C VAL A 71 1.18 0.61 -6.02
N VAL A 72 1.35 -0.52 -6.70
CA VAL A 72 1.50 -0.57 -8.15
C VAL A 72 0.49 -1.57 -8.70
N LEU A 73 -0.21 -1.24 -9.78
CA LEU A 73 -1.05 -2.22 -10.48
C LEU A 73 -0.15 -3.27 -11.16
N LEU A 74 -0.44 -4.56 -10.97
CA LEU A 74 0.16 -5.62 -11.77
C LEU A 74 -0.41 -5.55 -13.18
N ALA A 75 0.23 -4.78 -14.06
CA ALA A 75 -0.07 -4.85 -15.48
C ALA A 75 0.58 -6.12 -16.05
N GLY A 76 -0.23 -7.02 -16.60
CA GLY A 76 0.25 -8.04 -17.54
C GLY A 76 0.64 -7.33 -18.84
N GLY A 77 1.89 -6.88 -18.92
CA GLY A 77 2.47 -6.48 -20.21
C GLY A 77 2.65 -7.73 -21.08
N GLY A 78 2.20 -7.65 -22.33
CA GLY A 78 2.35 -8.72 -23.32
C GLY A 78 3.79 -9.02 -23.71
#